data_AF-A0A067M3Z3-F1
#
_entry.id   AF-A0A067M3Z3-F1
#
_cell.length_a   1.000
_cell.length_b   1.000
_cell.length_c   1.000
_cell.angle_alpha   90.00
_cell.angle_beta   90.00
_cell.angle_gamma   90.00
#
_symmetry.space_group_name_H-M   'P 1'
#
loop_
_entity.id
_entity.type
_entity.pdbx_description
1 polymer ?
#
loop_
_entity_poly.entity_id
_entity_poly.type
_entity_poly.pdbx_seq_one_letter_code
_entity_poly.pdbx_strand_id
1 'polypeptide(L)'
;MLSPEDFAILLLCSPTVKRLKLTQCTTPFLDALVITSDRHLCPLLQSLHLTNSTFDGSYLVALARLRATSRHHPGVPGASDDAGLRLITLWKCDRIGAEGEDNIRKLSITLDYVDFNLVR
;
A
#
# COMPACT_ATOMS: atom_id res chain seq x y z
N MET A 1 2.16 -21.63 4.60
CA MET A 1 2.44 -20.19 4.38
C MET A 1 1.99 -19.86 2.97
N LEU A 2 1.29 -18.75 2.76
CA LEU A 2 0.93 -18.31 1.40
C LEU A 2 2.20 -17.87 0.67
N SER A 3 2.37 -18.21 -0.61
CA SER A 3 3.50 -17.68 -1.40
C SER A 3 3.18 -16.26 -1.92
N PRO A 4 4.18 -15.44 -2.27
CA PRO A 4 3.93 -14.15 -2.93
C PRO A 4 3.16 -14.27 -4.25
N GLU A 5 3.35 -15.37 -4.98
CA GLU A 5 2.66 -15.64 -6.25
C GLU A 5 1.18 -15.94 -6.03
N ASP A 6 0.87 -16.82 -5.07
CA ASP A 6 -0.52 -17.12 -4.70
C ASP A 6 -1.23 -15.88 -4.16
N PHE A 7 -0.51 -15.03 -3.41
CA PHE A 7 -1.02 -13.75 -2.95
C PHE A 7 -1.38 -12.81 -4.11
N ALA A 8 -0.50 -12.70 -5.12
CA ALA A 8 -0.79 -11.90 -6.31
C ALA A 8 -2.04 -12.41 -7.07
N ILE A 9 -2.22 -13.72 -7.15
CA ILE A 9 -3.42 -14.34 -7.74
C ILE A 9 -4.67 -13.97 -6.95
N LEU A 10 -4.62 -14.02 -5.61
CA LEU A 10 -5.75 -13.62 -4.77
C LEU A 10 -6.14 -12.15 -4.96
N LEU A 11 -5.16 -11.26 -5.09
CA LEU A 11 -5.40 -9.84 -5.38
C LEU A 11 -5.98 -9.63 -6.79
N LEU A 12 -5.56 -10.45 -7.76
CA LEU A 12 -6.09 -10.41 -9.13
C LEU A 12 -7.57 -10.79 -9.17
N CYS A 13 -7.97 -11.80 -8.40
CA CYS A 13 -9.37 -12.21 -8.24
C CYS A 13 -10.20 -11.21 -7.43
N SER A 14 -9.56 -10.21 -6.79
CA SER A 14 -10.21 -9.27 -5.87
C SER A 14 -9.95 -7.80 -6.25
N PRO A 15 -10.33 -7.36 -7.47
CA PRO A 15 -10.01 -6.02 -7.97
C PRO A 15 -10.72 -4.88 -7.21
N THR A 16 -11.80 -5.19 -6.50
CA THR A 16 -12.61 -4.22 -5.74
C THR A 16 -12.10 -3.95 -4.33
N VAL A 17 -11.00 -4.58 -3.92
CA VAL A 17 -10.42 -4.39 -2.58
C VAL A 17 -9.98 -2.94 -2.40
N LYS A 18 -10.61 -2.26 -1.44
CA LYS A 18 -10.28 -0.88 -1.04
C LYS A 18 -9.36 -0.81 0.17
N ARG A 19 -9.35 -1.86 1.01
CA ARG A 19 -8.60 -1.90 2.26
C ARG A 19 -7.84 -3.21 2.32
N LEU A 20 -6.53 -3.12 2.47
CA LEU A 20 -5.66 -4.28 2.58
C LEU A 20 -4.87 -4.17 3.88
N LYS A 21 -4.94 -5.23 4.70
CA LYS A 21 -4.16 -5.36 5.92
C LYS A 21 -3.20 -6.52 5.76
N LEU A 22 -1.92 -6.25 5.92
CA LEU A 22 -0.84 -7.23 5.89
C LEU A 22 -0.16 -7.26 7.25
N THR A 23 -0.01 -8.46 7.82
CA THR A 23 0.62 -8.66 9.12
C THR A 23 1.81 -9.58 8.94
N GLN A 24 2.96 -9.26 9.53
CA GLN A 24 4.20 -10.04 9.39
C GLN A 24 4.62 -10.22 7.93
N CYS A 25 4.33 -9.20 7.12
CA CYS A 25 4.60 -9.18 5.70
C CYS A 25 6.05 -8.75 5.43
N THR A 26 6.69 -9.43 4.48
CA THR A 26 8.02 -9.11 3.94
C THR A 26 7.89 -8.38 2.60
N THR A 27 8.96 -7.74 2.12
CA THR A 27 8.99 -7.00 0.85
C THR A 27 8.39 -7.74 -0.36
N PRO A 28 8.62 -9.06 -0.57
CA PRO A 28 8.05 -9.78 -1.73
C PRO A 28 6.52 -9.77 -1.82
N PHE A 29 5.81 -9.66 -0.70
CA PHE A 29 4.35 -9.53 -0.72
C PHE A 29 3.90 -8.11 -1.04
N LEU A 30 4.72 -7.10 -0.71
CA LEU A 30 4.50 -5.73 -1.14
C LEU A 30 4.81 -5.56 -2.64
N ASP A 31 5.71 -6.37 -3.21
CA ASP A 31 5.97 -6.37 -4.66
C ASP A 31 4.72 -6.71 -5.46
N ALA A 32 3.84 -7.57 -4.93
CA ALA A 32 2.54 -7.83 -5.55
C ALA A 32 1.63 -6.59 -5.59
N LEU A 33 1.92 -5.56 -4.78
CA LEU A 33 1.20 -4.28 -4.81
C LEU A 33 1.88 -3.24 -5.70
N VAL A 34 3.05 -3.52 -6.26
CA VAL A 34 3.68 -2.63 -7.25
C VAL A 34 2.85 -2.67 -8.52
N ILE A 35 2.47 -1.49 -9.01
CA ILE A 35 1.78 -1.36 -10.28
C ILE A 35 2.81 -1.49 -11.39
N THR A 36 2.63 -2.47 -12.25
CA THR A 36 3.36 -2.59 -13.52
C THR A 36 2.41 -2.41 -14.69
N SER A 37 2.93 -2.09 -15.87
CA SER A 37 2.16 -1.88 -17.10
C SER A 37 1.25 -3.05 -17.49
N ASP A 38 1.53 -4.25 -16.97
CA ASP A 38 0.80 -5.50 -17.19
C ASP A 38 -0.04 -5.95 -15.99
N ARG A 39 0.16 -5.37 -14.79
CA ARG A 39 -0.53 -5.80 -13.55
C ARG A 39 -0.93 -4.62 -12.66
N HIS A 40 -2.20 -4.23 -12.74
CA HIS A 40 -2.86 -3.35 -11.77
C HIS A 40 -3.68 -4.16 -10.77
N LEU A 41 -3.01 -4.79 -9.79
CA LEU A 41 -3.69 -5.54 -8.73
C LEU A 41 -4.41 -4.58 -7.77
N CYS A 42 -5.68 -4.80 -7.43
CA CYS A 42 -6.48 -3.92 -6.57
C CYS A 42 -6.43 -2.43 -6.96
N PRO A 43 -6.94 -2.04 -8.14
CA PRO A 43 -6.92 -0.64 -8.60
C PRO A 43 -7.66 0.34 -7.67
N LEU A 44 -8.60 -0.17 -6.87
CA LEU A 44 -9.39 0.62 -5.93
C LEU A 44 -8.79 0.69 -4.53
N LEU A 45 -7.55 0.23 -4.33
CA LEU A 45 -6.92 0.22 -3.01
C LEU A 45 -6.73 1.65 -2.47
N GLN A 46 -7.41 1.94 -1.37
CA GLN A 46 -7.42 3.24 -0.69
C GLN A 46 -6.67 3.22 0.65
N SER A 47 -6.64 2.07 1.35
CA SER A 47 -5.99 1.94 2.65
C SER A 47 -5.08 0.72 2.69
N LEU A 48 -3.82 0.94 3.06
CA LEU A 48 -2.82 -0.10 3.29
C LEU A 48 -2.42 -0.08 4.77
N HIS A 49 -2.70 -1.17 5.47
CA HIS A 49 -2.32 -1.35 6.87
C HIS A 49 -1.22 -2.39 6.95
N LEU A 50 -0.04 -1.99 7.40
CA LEU A 50 1.10 -2.87 7.63
C LEU A 50 1.29 -3.06 9.13
N THR A 51 1.41 -4.31 9.57
CA THR A 51 1.56 -4.65 10.99
C THR A 51 2.74 -5.59 11.18
N ASN A 52 3.69 -5.23 12.03
CA ASN A 52 4.86 -6.05 12.35
C ASN A 52 5.62 -6.49 11.08
N SER A 53 5.78 -5.56 10.15
CA SER A 53 6.35 -5.79 8.82
C SER A 53 7.69 -5.10 8.68
N THR A 54 8.62 -5.76 7.99
CA THR A 54 9.95 -5.24 7.67
C THR A 54 10.01 -4.91 6.19
N PHE A 55 10.36 -3.67 5.88
CA PHE A 55 10.49 -3.16 4.53
C PHE A 55 11.44 -1.96 4.52
N ASP A 56 11.99 -1.65 3.36
CA ASP A 56 12.75 -0.42 3.17
C ASP A 56 11.78 0.77 3.09
N GLY A 57 12.04 1.81 3.89
CA GLY A 57 11.22 3.03 3.87
C GLY A 57 11.18 3.69 2.49
N SER A 58 12.28 3.66 1.75
CA SER A 58 12.36 4.19 0.37
C SER A 58 11.44 3.41 -0.58
N TYR A 59 11.32 2.10 -0.37
CA TYR A 59 10.44 1.23 -1.12
C TYR A 59 8.96 1.53 -0.86
N LEU A 60 8.57 1.76 0.40
CA LEU A 60 7.19 2.14 0.73
C LEU A 60 6.79 3.46 0.06
N VAL A 61 7.72 4.42 0.00
CA VAL A 61 7.51 5.70 -0.71
C VAL A 61 7.31 5.46 -2.20
N ALA A 62 8.13 4.61 -2.84
CA ALA A 62 7.99 4.28 -4.25
C ALA A 62 6.63 3.62 -4.55
N LEU A 63 6.21 2.66 -3.72
CA LEU A 63 4.90 2.02 -3.81
C LEU A 63 3.77 3.04 -3.66
N ALA A 64 3.86 3.92 -2.67
CA ALA A 64 2.88 4.98 -2.44
C ALA A 64 2.75 5.92 -3.65
N ARG A 65 3.88 6.29 -4.28
CA ARG A 65 3.90 7.10 -5.51
C ARG A 65 3.14 6.43 -6.65
N LEU A 66 3.49 5.17 -6.96
CA LEU A 66 2.85 4.42 -8.03
C LEU A 66 1.33 4.32 -7.83
N ARG A 67 0.92 4.06 -6.59
CA ARG A 67 -0.50 3.90 -6.21
C ARG A 67 -1.26 5.23 -6.13
N ALA A 68 -0.59 6.34 -5.86
CA ALA A 68 -1.17 7.68 -5.92
C ALA A 68 -1.41 8.11 -7.37
N THR A 69 -0.47 7.85 -8.27
CA THR A 69 -0.56 8.22 -9.69
C THR A 69 -1.56 7.38 -10.48
N SER A 70 -1.94 6.20 -9.97
CA SER A 70 -2.99 5.36 -10.57
C SER A 70 -4.37 6.03 -10.64
N ARG A 71 -4.56 7.17 -9.95
CA ARG A 71 -5.77 8.02 -10.03
C ARG A 71 -6.13 8.47 -11.44
N HIS A 72 -5.18 8.47 -12.38
CA HIS A 72 -5.36 9.06 -13.70
C HIS A 72 -5.16 8.08 -14.85
N HIS A 73 -5.11 6.77 -14.60
CA HIS A 73 -5.00 5.82 -15.71
C HIS A 73 -6.31 5.78 -16.52
N PRO A 74 -6.33 6.34 -17.75
CA PRO A 74 -7.49 6.31 -18.61
C PRO A 74 -7.60 4.90 -19.16
N GLY A 75 -8.51 4.10 -18.60
CA GLY A 75 -8.69 2.71 -19.03
C GLY A 75 -9.09 1.74 -17.92
N VAL A 76 -9.07 2.15 -16.65
CA VAL A 76 -9.58 1.33 -15.55
C VAL A 76 -11.07 1.64 -15.31
N PRO A 77 -12.00 0.71 -15.59
CA PRO A 77 -13.41 0.89 -15.27
C PRO A 77 -13.59 1.11 -13.77
N GLY A 78 -14.24 2.21 -13.38
CA GLY A 78 -14.42 2.57 -11.96
C GLY A 78 -13.31 3.43 -11.35
N ALA A 79 -12.40 3.97 -12.18
CA ALA A 79 -11.52 5.07 -11.79
C ALA A 79 -12.33 6.37 -11.58
N SER A 80 -13.08 6.42 -10.48
CA SER A 80 -13.61 7.65 -9.91
C SER A 80 -12.47 8.48 -9.31
N ASP A 81 -12.70 9.76 -9.05
CA ASP A 81 -11.78 10.63 -8.28
C ASP A 81 -11.35 10.03 -6.92
N ASP A 82 -12.11 9.04 -6.43
CA ASP A 82 -11.83 8.26 -5.23
C ASP A 82 -10.87 7.07 -5.38
N ALA A 83 -10.36 6.78 -6.57
CA ALA A 83 -9.37 5.72 -6.77
C ALA A 83 -7.99 6.10 -6.18
N GLY A 84 -7.15 5.11 -5.90
CA GLY A 84 -5.78 5.30 -5.43
C GLY A 84 -5.60 5.37 -3.92
N LEU A 85 -4.37 5.12 -3.49
CA LEU A 85 -4.00 5.03 -2.08
C LEU A 85 -4.16 6.40 -1.40
N ARG A 86 -4.72 6.38 -0.19
CA ARG A 86 -5.04 7.57 0.63
C ARG A 86 -4.56 7.46 2.06
N LEU A 87 -4.47 6.24 2.57
CA LEU A 87 -4.07 5.96 3.94
C LEU A 87 -3.04 4.84 3.96
N ILE A 88 -1.94 5.10 4.65
CA ILE A 88 -0.99 4.08 5.05
C ILE A 88 -0.93 4.09 6.57
N THR A 89 -1.23 2.96 7.18
CA THR A 89 -1.08 2.77 8.63
C THR A 89 0.05 1.80 8.89
N LEU A 90 1.01 2.22 9.71
CA LEU A 90 2.14 1.43 10.13
C LEU A 90 2.00 1.09 11.61
N TRP A 91 1.94 -0.21 11.92
CA TRP A 91 1.82 -0.71 13.29
C TRP A 91 2.97 -1.64 13.61
N LYS A 92 3.81 -1.30 14.61
CA LYS A 92 5.03 -2.08 14.91
C LYS A 92 5.92 -2.30 13.67
N CYS A 93 5.99 -1.31 12.78
CA CYS A 93 6.88 -1.34 11.61
C CYS A 93 8.00 -0.32 11.82
N ASP A 94 9.10 -0.50 11.08
CA ASP A 94 10.18 0.48 11.08
C ASP A 94 9.69 1.84 10.54
N ARG A 95 10.23 2.93 11.10
CA ARG A 95 9.93 4.27 10.61
C ARG A 95 10.65 4.49 9.29
N ILE A 96 9.98 5.15 8.35
CA ILE A 96 10.50 5.38 6.99
C ILE A 96 11.43 6.60 6.89
N GLY A 97 11.72 7.25 8.02
CA GLY A 97 12.51 8.49 8.10
C GLY A 97 11.72 9.73 7.71
N ALA A 98 12.14 10.90 8.20
CA ALA A 98 11.43 12.17 8.00
C ALA A 98 11.26 12.53 6.51
N GLU A 99 12.27 12.24 5.68
CA GLU A 99 12.20 12.46 4.23
C GLU A 99 11.14 11.57 3.56
N GLY A 100 11.04 10.30 3.97
CA GLY A 100 10.02 9.39 3.46
C GLY A 100 8.61 9.84 3.85
N GLU A 101 8.43 10.29 5.09
CA GLU A 101 7.15 10.83 5.56
C GLU A 101 6.71 12.07 4.77
N ASP A 102 7.62 13.01 4.54
CA ASP A 102 7.35 14.22 3.76
C ASP A 102 6.98 13.87 2.31
N ASN A 103 7.69 12.91 1.70
CA ASN A 103 7.37 12.42 0.37
C ASN A 103 5.99 11.78 0.28
N ILE A 104 5.55 11.01 1.29
CA ILE A 104 4.21 10.42 1.31
C ILE A 104 3.13 11.50 1.46
N ARG A 105 3.36 12.49 2.32
CA ARG A 105 2.42 13.60 2.54
C ARG A 105 2.22 14.45 1.29
N LYS A 106 3.29 14.69 0.51
CA LYS A 106 3.21 15.39 -0.80
C LYS A 106 2.29 14.70 -1.81
N LEU A 107 2.06 13.40 -1.65
CA LEU A 107 1.14 12.62 -2.50
C LEU A 107 -0.32 12.70 -2.02
N SER A 108 -0.62 13.55 -1.02
CA SER A 108 -1.92 13.59 -0.35
C SER A 108 -2.32 12.25 0.27
N ILE A 109 -1.33 11.48 0.74
CA ILE A 109 -1.54 10.23 1.49
C ILE A 109 -1.35 10.53 2.98
N THR A 110 -2.31 10.12 3.79
CA THR A 110 -2.22 10.14 5.25
C THR A 110 -1.33 8.98 5.70
N LEU A 111 -0.36 9.28 6.57
CA LEU A 111 0.54 8.31 7.15
C LEU A 111 0.36 8.30 8.67
N ASP A 112 -0.16 7.19 9.18
CA ASP A 112 -0.43 7.01 10.61
C ASP A 112 0.49 5.94 11.20
N TYR A 113 1.15 6.31 12.31
CA TYR A 113 1.89 5.38 13.14
C TYR A 113 1.04 5.01 14.35
N VAL A 114 0.73 3.72 14.50
CA VAL A 114 0.03 3.22 15.66
C VAL A 114 1.06 2.61 16.59
N ASP A 115 1.34 3.27 17.71
CA ASP A 115 2.18 2.73 18.78
C ASP A 115 1.32 2.15 19.91
N PHE A 116 1.79 1.06 20.52
CA PHE A 116 1.07 0.35 21.59
C PHE A 116 1.03 1.10 22.94
N ASN A 117 1.51 2.34 23.01
CA ASN A 117 1.59 3.10 24.26
C ASN A 117 0.23 3.64 24.76
N LEU A 118 -0.89 3.16 24.22
CA LEU A 118 -2.24 3.63 24.56
C LEU A 118 -3.25 2.50 24.84
N VAL A 119 -2.79 1.36 25.37
CA VAL A 119 -3.64 0.46 26.15
C VAL A 119 -2.87 0.06 27.40
N ARG A 120 -3.07 0.85 28.47
CA ARG A 120 -2.81 0.45 29.85
C ARG A 120 -4.06 -0.20 30.42
#